data_AF-A0A6S7LFE9-F1
#
_entry.id   AF-A0A6S7LFE9-F1
#
_cell.length_a   1.000
_cell.length_b   1.000
_cell.length_c   1.000
_cell.angle_alpha   90.00
_cell.angle_beta   90.00
_cell.angle_gamma   90.00
#
_symmetry.space_group_name_H-M   'P 1'
#
loop_
_entity.id
_entity.type
_entity.pdbx_description
1 polymer ?
#
loop_
_entity_poly.entity_id
_entity_poly.type
_entity_poly.pdbx_seq_one_letter_code
_entity_poly.pdbx_strand_id
1 'polypeptide(L)'
;MASNYQLGYDDERFESIVDQNFHCLICYNVFKDPVMCRRNQHYFCHGCITEHLRTNSHTCPTCADELSVETLAEVPRIVKNYLDERKIRCDYYDRGCRELVQLQNLKRHVTECGFTPVVCGNQGCGETISKRDRTYHESELCQFRKLKCHNCGKISTMMAEMKTEIANVDTKISTKMAHTDTKLKNMDTKITNIDTKLENMDAKLVNINIGMKNTNTKMTNNDKKQENMNTKLANLQANVEAKFEAMNNEVRGMKVSLNEVKDGFDHLKEAVLEKIENKERKQEEITRDVSGTASGGRENQHIFVAGGLGRISVEIFNYRQRLWSLLKPMPGNRGEASSFVYNNHVTVAGGWRPGAAVDNMIRMNIHPLPDLSINWSDFAAKLPARMWRHSSVVYKDSLLVTGGRNAGQHVLSDCIHEVQLKPPYTVQLVSKMPEPRLCHNTVLCDDSILIVGGRKSEYCKDNLSSVLRYDIKKNECQQLPALPYPVCEMATVKWAENVVIIGGADKDDKPLNNVIIYNMKTGNSHMLPPMLHKRKGCMAVVIENTIVVLGGMDERGNCLKSVEGFNFERFSWQELPDMKEVRLFGTAVVI
;
A
#
# COMPACT_ATOMS: atom_id res chain seq x y z
N MET A 1 28.68 13.87 -41.23
CA MET A 1 28.62 15.25 -40.69
C MET A 1 27.83 16.07 -41.68
N ALA A 2 26.79 16.79 -41.27
CA ALA A 2 26.11 17.71 -42.18
C ALA A 2 26.95 19.00 -42.30
N SER A 3 27.20 19.49 -43.52
CA SER A 3 27.77 20.82 -43.69
C SER A 3 26.71 21.85 -43.29
N ASN A 4 26.99 22.62 -42.23
CA ASN A 4 26.06 23.59 -41.67
C ASN A 4 26.11 24.91 -42.47
N TYR A 5 25.91 24.82 -43.79
CA TYR A 5 25.89 25.98 -44.68
C TYR A 5 24.57 26.73 -44.52
N GLN A 6 24.63 28.06 -44.63
CA GLN A 6 23.46 28.90 -44.36
C GLN A 6 22.52 28.92 -45.57
N LEU A 7 21.32 28.37 -45.37
CA LEU A 7 20.20 28.41 -46.31
C LEU A 7 19.60 29.84 -46.38
N GLY A 8 18.68 30.03 -47.33
CA GLY A 8 17.81 31.21 -47.37
C GLY A 8 16.91 31.35 -46.15
N TYR A 9 16.30 32.52 -45.96
CA TYR A 9 15.34 32.77 -44.90
C TYR A 9 13.97 32.17 -45.24
N ASP A 10 13.36 31.45 -44.30
CA ASP A 10 12.03 30.85 -44.50
C ASP A 10 10.94 31.94 -44.58
N ASP A 11 10.00 31.81 -45.51
CA ASP A 11 8.96 32.83 -45.77
C ASP A 11 8.16 33.24 -44.54
N GLU A 12 7.82 32.29 -43.66
CA GLU A 12 7.09 32.56 -42.42
C GLU A 12 7.81 33.57 -41.51
N ARG A 13 9.13 33.76 -41.66
CA ARG A 13 9.88 34.74 -40.87
C ARG A 13 9.52 36.18 -41.24
N PHE A 14 8.98 36.45 -42.41
CA PHE A 14 8.66 37.81 -42.84
C PHE A 14 7.26 38.26 -42.40
N GLU A 15 7.08 39.56 -42.21
CA GLU A 15 5.79 40.17 -41.86
C GLU A 15 4.78 40.14 -43.03
N SER A 16 5.30 40.15 -44.26
CA SER A 16 4.55 40.08 -45.51
C SER A 16 5.09 38.94 -46.36
N ILE A 17 4.22 38.24 -47.09
CA ILE A 17 4.62 37.29 -48.15
C ILE A 17 5.65 37.97 -49.07
N VAL A 18 6.76 37.28 -49.33
CA VAL A 18 7.79 37.72 -50.26
C VAL A 18 7.45 37.17 -51.65
N ASP A 19 7.65 37.98 -52.70
CA ASP A 19 7.39 37.54 -54.08
C ASP A 19 8.38 36.45 -54.51
N GLN A 20 7.89 35.42 -55.20
CA GLN A 20 8.64 34.20 -55.55
C GLN A 20 9.93 34.45 -56.35
N ASN A 21 10.05 35.60 -57.03
CA ASN A 21 11.26 36.01 -57.75
C ASN A 21 12.43 36.35 -56.81
N PHE A 22 12.19 36.46 -55.50
CA PHE A 22 13.21 36.75 -54.48
C PHE A 22 13.64 35.51 -53.68
N HIS A 23 13.44 34.30 -54.25
CA HIS A 23 13.78 33.02 -53.64
C HIS A 23 14.88 32.29 -54.41
N CYS A 24 15.71 31.54 -53.68
CA CYS A 24 16.87 30.88 -54.23
C CYS A 24 16.53 29.56 -54.92
N LEU A 25 16.92 29.42 -56.18
CA LEU A 25 16.68 28.22 -57.02
C LEU A 25 17.40 26.93 -56.55
N ILE A 26 18.10 26.95 -55.41
CA ILE A 26 18.74 25.77 -54.78
C ILE A 26 18.01 25.35 -53.49
N CYS A 27 17.63 26.30 -52.64
CA CYS A 27 17.02 26.02 -51.33
C CYS A 27 15.55 26.45 -51.21
N TYR A 28 14.99 27.06 -52.26
CA TYR A 28 13.61 27.54 -52.39
C TYR A 28 13.14 28.59 -51.37
N ASN A 29 13.94 28.91 -50.35
CA ASN A 29 13.75 30.00 -49.39
C ASN A 29 14.12 31.38 -49.96
N VAL A 30 13.63 32.44 -49.30
CA VAL A 30 13.97 33.86 -49.59
C VAL A 30 15.48 34.11 -49.50
N PHE A 31 16.02 34.94 -50.39
CA PHE A 31 17.45 35.18 -50.48
C PHE A 31 18.13 35.59 -49.16
N LYS A 32 19.17 34.84 -48.79
CA LYS A 32 20.15 35.20 -47.78
C LYS A 32 21.49 35.44 -48.44
N ASP A 33 22.04 36.65 -48.23
CA ASP A 33 23.27 37.13 -48.87
C ASP A 33 23.26 36.86 -50.40
N PRO A 34 22.35 37.49 -51.16
CA PRO A 34 22.13 37.18 -52.58
C PRO A 34 23.34 37.50 -53.47
N VAL A 35 23.61 36.58 -54.39
CA VAL A 35 24.62 36.68 -55.47
C VAL A 35 24.02 36.20 -56.79
N MET A 36 24.63 36.57 -57.92
CA MET A 36 24.19 36.14 -59.26
C MET A 36 25.31 35.57 -60.14
N CYS A 37 24.95 34.76 -61.14
CA CYS A 37 25.85 34.39 -62.23
C CYS A 37 25.98 35.52 -63.26
N ARG A 38 27.20 35.80 -63.75
CA ARG A 38 27.49 37.01 -64.54
C ARG A 38 26.83 37.07 -65.93
N ARG A 39 26.61 35.93 -66.59
CA ARG A 39 26.10 35.88 -67.97
C ARG A 39 24.57 35.94 -68.05
N ASN A 40 23.90 35.09 -67.26
CA ASN A 40 22.46 34.84 -67.35
C ASN A 40 21.66 35.30 -66.11
N GLN A 41 22.28 36.03 -65.18
CA GLN A 41 21.63 36.71 -64.05
C GLN A 41 20.79 35.81 -63.12
N HIS A 42 21.05 34.51 -63.08
CA HIS A 42 20.40 33.60 -62.14
C HIS A 42 20.87 33.87 -60.71
N TYR A 43 19.91 34.00 -59.79
CA TYR A 43 20.11 34.46 -58.41
C TYR A 43 20.13 33.30 -57.40
N PHE A 44 21.05 33.37 -56.44
CA PHE A 44 21.23 32.35 -55.39
C PHE A 44 21.61 32.97 -54.04
N CYS A 45 21.30 32.28 -52.94
CA CYS A 45 21.93 32.56 -51.64
C CYS A 45 23.41 32.20 -51.73
N HIS A 46 24.33 33.07 -51.28
CA HIS A 46 25.78 32.84 -51.36
C HIS A 46 26.17 31.48 -50.77
N GLY A 47 25.67 31.12 -49.58
CA GLY A 47 25.98 29.85 -48.93
C GLY A 47 25.56 28.61 -49.74
N CYS A 48 24.45 28.71 -50.49
CA CYS A 48 23.91 27.60 -51.28
C CYS A 48 24.68 27.40 -52.59
N ILE A 49 25.00 28.48 -53.31
CA ILE A 49 25.78 28.38 -54.56
C ILE A 49 27.25 28.04 -54.28
N THR A 50 27.85 28.56 -53.19
CA THR A 50 29.21 28.19 -52.80
C THR A 50 29.36 26.70 -52.49
N GLU A 51 28.38 26.07 -51.82
CA GLU A 51 28.43 24.62 -51.61
C GLU A 51 28.24 23.86 -52.93
N HIS A 52 27.25 24.23 -53.76
CA HIS A 52 27.05 23.59 -55.07
C HIS A 52 28.30 23.65 -55.96
N LEU A 53 28.97 24.81 -56.03
CA LEU A 53 30.20 25.02 -56.81
C LEU A 53 31.44 24.33 -56.20
N ARG A 54 31.32 23.76 -55.00
CA ARG A 54 32.37 23.04 -54.27
C ARG A 54 32.15 21.52 -54.26
N THR A 55 30.89 21.05 -54.32
CA THR A 55 30.54 19.62 -54.14
C THR A 55 29.81 18.97 -55.32
N ASN A 56 29.20 19.75 -56.23
CA ASN A 56 28.30 19.20 -57.25
C ASN A 56 28.74 19.52 -58.69
N SER A 57 29.24 20.73 -58.95
CA SER A 57 29.68 21.16 -60.27
C SER A 57 30.67 22.35 -60.18
N HIS A 58 31.18 22.81 -61.33
CA HIS A 58 31.73 24.16 -61.48
C HIS A 58 30.90 24.96 -62.49
N THR A 59 29.57 24.83 -62.41
CA THR A 59 28.62 25.47 -63.31
C THR A 59 27.41 26.04 -62.58
N CYS A 60 26.72 26.98 -63.23
CA CYS A 60 25.45 27.51 -62.75
C CYS A 60 24.35 26.43 -62.78
N PRO A 61 23.64 26.14 -61.67
CA PRO A 61 22.58 25.12 -61.61
C PRO A 61 21.46 25.28 -62.65
N THR A 62 21.20 26.51 -63.12
CA THR A 62 20.04 26.83 -63.96
C THR A 62 20.37 26.96 -65.46
N CYS A 63 21.61 27.36 -65.81
CA CYS A 63 22.01 27.57 -67.22
C CYS A 63 23.27 26.82 -67.65
N ALA A 64 23.88 26.02 -66.77
CA ALA A 64 25.09 25.24 -67.00
C ALA A 64 26.35 26.03 -67.48
N ASP A 65 26.30 27.37 -67.50
CA ASP A 65 27.48 28.22 -67.64
C ASP A 65 28.56 27.86 -66.62
N GLU A 66 29.82 27.83 -67.05
CA GLU A 66 30.99 27.75 -66.16
C GLU A 66 30.96 28.89 -65.12
N LEU A 67 31.10 28.51 -63.84
CA LEU A 67 30.97 29.42 -62.70
C LEU A 67 31.83 28.93 -61.54
N SER A 68 32.50 29.86 -60.86
CA SER A 68 33.31 29.64 -59.68
C SER A 68 32.92 30.62 -58.56
N VAL A 69 33.38 30.40 -57.34
CA VAL A 69 33.03 31.26 -56.19
C VAL A 69 33.58 32.68 -56.37
N GLU A 70 34.73 32.82 -57.04
CA GLU A 70 35.42 34.08 -57.35
C GLU A 70 34.77 34.83 -58.53
N THR A 71 34.01 34.12 -59.37
CA THR A 71 33.33 34.67 -60.55
C THR A 71 31.85 34.95 -60.34
N LEU A 72 31.31 34.73 -59.13
CA LEU A 72 30.04 35.30 -58.69
C LEU A 72 30.05 36.84 -58.81
N ALA A 73 28.85 37.43 -58.82
CA ALA A 73 28.66 38.89 -58.81
C ALA A 73 27.61 39.31 -57.77
N GLU A 74 27.74 40.54 -57.28
CA GLU A 74 26.71 41.19 -56.47
C GLU A 74 25.41 41.37 -57.28
N VAL A 75 24.26 41.27 -56.61
CA VAL A 75 22.96 41.50 -57.25
C VAL A 75 22.68 42.99 -57.50
N PRO A 76 21.85 43.35 -58.49
CA PRO A 76 21.45 44.73 -58.73
C PRO A 76 20.85 45.39 -57.48
N ARG A 77 21.17 46.69 -57.26
CA ARG A 77 20.73 47.44 -56.08
C ARG A 77 19.22 47.38 -55.82
N ILE A 78 18.40 47.28 -56.87
CA ILE A 78 16.94 47.14 -56.73
C ILE A 78 16.54 45.84 -56.00
N VAL A 79 17.21 44.72 -56.28
CA VAL A 79 16.97 43.43 -55.62
C VAL A 79 17.39 43.51 -54.15
N LYS A 80 18.57 44.11 -53.89
CA LYS A 80 19.08 44.30 -52.54
C LYS A 80 18.18 45.20 -51.70
N ASN A 81 17.82 46.40 -52.19
CA ASN A 81 16.95 47.33 -51.48
C ASN A 81 15.58 46.72 -51.17
N TYR A 82 14.96 46.03 -52.14
CA TYR A 82 13.66 45.38 -51.94
C TYR A 82 13.66 44.37 -50.78
N LEU A 83 14.76 43.63 -50.62
CA LEU A 83 14.99 42.66 -49.54
C LEU A 83 15.33 43.37 -48.22
N ASP A 84 16.28 44.31 -48.24
CA ASP A 84 16.76 45.07 -47.08
C ASP A 84 15.62 45.80 -46.34
N GLU A 85 14.60 46.27 -47.08
CA GLU A 85 13.40 46.93 -46.55
C GLU A 85 12.36 45.98 -45.89
N ARG A 86 12.38 44.66 -46.18
CA ARG A 86 11.39 43.70 -45.64
C ARG A 86 11.53 43.59 -44.13
N LYS A 87 10.41 43.59 -43.39
CA LYS A 87 10.42 43.25 -41.96
C LYS A 87 10.49 41.72 -41.78
N ILE A 88 11.41 41.27 -40.92
CA ILE A 88 11.64 39.88 -40.57
C ILE A 88 11.68 39.70 -39.04
N ARG A 89 11.17 38.56 -38.56
CA ARG A 89 11.25 38.09 -37.18
C ARG A 89 12.70 37.80 -36.78
N CYS A 90 13.07 38.18 -35.56
CA CYS A 90 14.38 37.87 -34.96
C CYS A 90 14.71 36.36 -34.97
N ASP A 91 15.99 35.99 -35.10
CA ASP A 91 16.47 34.60 -34.95
C ASP A 91 16.11 33.96 -33.60
N TYR A 92 15.79 34.76 -32.58
CA TYR A 92 15.41 34.33 -31.23
C TYR A 92 13.91 34.49 -30.94
N TYR A 93 13.06 34.42 -31.98
CA TYR A 93 11.60 34.50 -31.84
C TYR A 93 11.06 33.47 -30.85
N ASP A 94 11.47 32.20 -30.98
CA ASP A 94 11.02 31.10 -30.12
C ASP A 94 11.57 31.16 -28.68
N ARG A 95 12.61 31.98 -28.46
CA ARG A 95 13.10 32.32 -27.11
C ARG A 95 12.37 33.53 -26.50
N GLY A 96 11.44 34.16 -27.23
CA GLY A 96 10.58 35.24 -26.77
C GLY A 96 10.74 36.59 -27.48
N CYS A 97 11.65 36.73 -28.45
CA CYS A 97 11.84 38.02 -29.14
C CYS A 97 10.74 38.30 -30.17
N ARG A 98 9.84 39.25 -29.88
CA ARG A 98 8.73 39.62 -30.77
C ARG A 98 9.03 40.80 -31.72
N GLU A 99 10.28 41.25 -31.78
CA GLU A 99 10.69 42.35 -32.65
C GLU A 99 10.65 41.95 -34.14
N LEU A 100 10.01 42.80 -34.94
CA LEU A 100 10.01 42.75 -36.40
C LEU A 100 10.91 43.87 -36.92
N VAL A 101 12.09 43.49 -37.42
CA VAL A 101 13.13 44.43 -37.87
C VAL A 101 13.29 44.36 -39.38
N GLN A 102 13.66 45.48 -40.01
CA GLN A 102 14.11 45.46 -41.42
C GLN A 102 15.29 44.49 -41.59
N LEU A 103 15.35 43.75 -42.69
CA LEU A 103 16.37 42.72 -42.94
C LEU A 103 17.79 43.27 -42.82
N GLN A 104 18.06 44.47 -43.35
CA GLN A 104 19.36 45.16 -43.19
C GLN A 104 19.79 45.37 -41.73
N ASN A 105 18.82 45.47 -40.80
CA ASN A 105 19.06 45.66 -39.37
C ASN A 105 19.09 44.35 -38.57
N LEU A 106 18.70 43.20 -39.16
CA LEU A 106 18.58 41.92 -38.45
C LEU A 106 19.89 41.53 -37.74
N LYS A 107 21.03 41.61 -38.44
CA LYS A 107 22.35 41.24 -37.89
C LYS A 107 22.71 42.04 -36.64
N ARG A 108 22.44 43.35 -36.63
CA ARG A 108 22.66 44.25 -35.49
C ARG A 108 21.70 43.93 -34.34
N HIS A 109 20.42 43.78 -34.66
CA HIS A 109 19.41 43.38 -33.68
C HIS A 109 19.78 42.06 -32.98
N VAL A 110 20.19 41.02 -33.72
CA VAL A 110 20.54 39.69 -33.18
C VAL A 110 21.76 39.75 -32.22
N THR A 111 22.74 40.62 -32.48
CA THR A 111 23.85 40.86 -31.53
C THR A 111 23.44 41.63 -30.27
N GLU A 112 22.50 42.57 -30.41
CA GLU A 112 22.04 43.43 -29.32
C GLU A 112 20.97 42.74 -28.45
N CYS A 113 20.14 41.87 -29.03
CA CYS A 113 18.91 41.29 -28.50
C CYS A 113 19.03 40.71 -27.07
N GLY A 114 18.02 41.01 -26.24
CA GLY A 114 17.91 40.46 -24.89
C GLY A 114 17.71 38.93 -24.85
N PHE A 115 17.18 38.33 -25.93
CA PHE A 115 16.90 36.89 -26.02
C PHE A 115 18.03 36.07 -26.65
N THR A 116 19.18 36.69 -26.95
CA THR A 116 20.41 35.98 -27.38
C THR A 116 20.88 34.99 -26.31
N PRO A 117 21.31 33.77 -26.66
CA PRO A 117 21.80 32.79 -25.70
C PRO A 117 23.13 33.21 -25.08
N VAL A 118 23.21 33.13 -23.75
CA VAL A 118 24.44 33.34 -22.97
C VAL A 118 24.55 32.27 -21.89
N VAL A 119 25.77 31.88 -21.53
CA VAL A 119 26.04 30.91 -20.46
C VAL A 119 26.14 31.64 -19.12
N CYS A 120 25.62 31.05 -18.04
CA CYS A 120 25.75 31.55 -16.68
C CYS A 120 27.22 31.60 -16.22
N GLY A 121 27.64 32.73 -15.65
CA GLY A 121 28.99 32.97 -15.14
C GLY A 121 29.28 32.41 -13.75
N ASN A 122 28.28 31.86 -13.04
CA ASN A 122 28.55 31.18 -11.78
C ASN A 122 29.25 29.84 -12.03
N GLN A 123 30.42 29.68 -11.42
CA GLN A 123 31.29 28.52 -11.56
C GLN A 123 30.57 27.23 -11.16
N GLY A 124 30.39 26.32 -12.12
CA GLY A 124 29.68 25.04 -11.95
C GLY A 124 28.24 25.02 -12.49
N CYS A 125 27.66 26.16 -12.87
CA CYS A 125 26.28 26.22 -13.39
C CYS A 125 26.15 25.69 -14.84
N GLY A 126 26.84 26.32 -15.80
CA GLY A 126 26.82 25.91 -17.21
C GLY A 126 25.50 26.13 -17.98
N GLU A 127 24.41 26.53 -17.33
CA GLU A 127 23.12 26.77 -17.99
C GLU A 127 23.18 27.86 -19.07
N THR A 128 22.47 27.64 -20.18
CA THR A 128 22.32 28.62 -21.27
C THR A 128 20.98 29.33 -21.19
N ILE A 129 21.03 30.61 -20.83
CA ILE A 129 19.89 31.47 -20.50
C ILE A 129 19.74 32.60 -21.55
N SER A 130 18.83 33.54 -21.32
CA SER A 130 18.68 34.74 -22.18
C SER A 130 19.52 35.89 -21.63
N LYS A 131 20.21 36.62 -22.52
CA LYS A 131 21.08 37.77 -22.21
C LYS A 131 20.46 38.77 -21.22
N ARG A 132 19.15 39.04 -21.34
CA ARG A 132 18.36 39.94 -20.47
C ARG A 132 18.18 39.44 -19.04
N ASP A 133 18.09 38.12 -18.84
CA ASP A 133 17.75 37.52 -17.55
C ASP A 133 19.01 37.07 -16.79
N ARG A 134 20.19 37.19 -17.42
CA ARG A 134 21.49 36.74 -16.91
C ARG A 134 21.77 37.21 -15.49
N THR A 135 21.67 38.51 -15.22
CA THR A 135 21.99 39.09 -13.91
C THR A 135 21.07 38.55 -12.82
N TYR A 136 19.77 38.45 -13.09
CA TYR A 136 18.78 37.94 -12.13
C TYR A 136 18.94 36.44 -11.88
N HIS A 137 19.29 35.67 -12.92
CA HIS A 137 19.70 34.29 -12.72
C HIS A 137 20.97 34.21 -11.85
N GLU A 138 22.04 34.95 -12.19
CA GLU A 138 23.32 34.90 -11.49
C GLU A 138 23.23 35.31 -10.01
N SER A 139 22.34 36.25 -9.65
CA SER A 139 22.17 36.73 -8.26
C SER A 139 21.03 36.09 -7.46
N GLU A 140 19.88 35.74 -8.06
CA GLU A 140 18.69 35.30 -7.31
C GLU A 140 18.25 33.85 -7.56
N LEU A 141 18.47 33.31 -8.76
CA LEU A 141 17.98 31.96 -9.11
C LEU A 141 19.06 30.88 -9.04
N CYS A 142 20.28 31.20 -9.46
CA CYS A 142 21.36 30.23 -9.63
C CYS A 142 21.72 29.57 -8.30
N GLN A 143 21.80 28.24 -8.31
CA GLN A 143 22.16 27.43 -7.14
C GLN A 143 23.66 27.57 -6.79
N PHE A 144 24.49 27.92 -7.77
CA PHE A 144 25.94 28.10 -7.64
C PHE A 144 26.37 29.52 -7.25
N ARG A 145 25.43 30.38 -6.82
CA ARG A 145 25.71 31.77 -6.44
C ARG A 145 26.46 31.87 -5.11
N LYS A 146 27.31 32.89 -4.96
CA LYS A 146 28.12 33.12 -3.75
C LYS A 146 27.41 34.10 -2.80
N LEU A 147 26.76 33.58 -1.76
CA LEU A 147 26.09 34.38 -0.73
C LEU A 147 27.08 34.97 0.30
N LYS A 148 26.97 36.26 0.61
CA LYS A 148 27.73 36.92 1.68
C LYS A 148 26.99 36.79 3.02
N CYS A 149 27.42 35.86 3.87
CA CYS A 149 26.88 35.72 5.23
C CYS A 149 27.38 36.86 6.14
N HIS A 150 26.45 37.64 6.70
CA HIS A 150 26.74 38.80 7.55
C HIS A 150 26.91 38.46 9.05
N ASN A 151 26.68 37.21 9.47
CA ASN A 151 26.69 36.78 10.88
C ASN A 151 27.51 35.51 11.15
N CYS A 152 28.37 35.09 10.20
CA CYS A 152 29.14 33.85 10.29
C CYS A 152 30.07 33.77 11.51
N GLY A 153 30.55 34.90 12.04
CA GLY A 153 31.39 34.92 13.24
C GLY A 153 30.70 34.29 14.47
N LYS A 154 29.48 34.74 14.80
CA LYS A 154 28.71 34.19 15.93
C LYS A 154 28.36 32.71 15.73
N ILE A 155 27.99 32.34 14.50
CA ILE A 155 27.67 30.94 14.16
C ILE A 155 28.92 30.06 14.31
N SER A 156 30.10 30.54 13.92
CA SER A 156 31.38 29.84 14.10
C SER A 156 31.69 29.59 15.59
N THR A 157 31.51 30.61 16.45
CA THR A 157 31.67 30.47 17.90
C THR A 157 30.71 29.43 18.47
N MET A 158 29.40 29.53 18.17
CA MET A 158 28.40 28.56 18.64
C MET A 158 28.65 27.14 18.13
N MET A 159 29.16 26.98 16.90
CA MET A 159 29.56 25.67 16.36
C MET A 159 30.80 25.11 17.05
N ALA A 160 31.76 25.95 17.44
CA ALA A 160 32.92 25.54 18.23
C ALA A 160 32.50 25.12 19.65
N GLU A 161 31.68 25.92 20.32
CA GLU A 161 31.11 25.64 21.65
C GLU A 161 30.34 24.32 21.66
N MET A 162 29.39 24.14 20.73
CA MET A 162 28.61 22.90 20.61
C MET A 162 29.49 21.68 20.25
N LYS A 163 30.59 21.86 19.50
CA LYS A 163 31.57 20.78 19.26
C LYS A 163 32.28 20.34 20.55
N THR A 164 32.62 21.27 21.45
CA THR A 164 33.12 20.94 22.79
C THR A 164 32.05 20.29 23.67
N GLU A 165 30.79 20.72 23.60
CA GLU A 165 29.70 20.08 24.35
C GLU A 165 29.46 18.63 23.90
N ILE A 166 29.48 18.38 22.58
CA ILE A 166 29.36 17.02 22.01
C ILE A 166 30.50 16.13 22.52
N ALA A 167 31.76 16.61 22.53
CA ALA A 167 32.89 15.85 23.10
C ALA A 167 32.74 15.60 24.62
N ASN A 168 32.19 16.56 25.35
CA ASN A 168 31.88 16.43 26.79
C ASN A 168 30.69 15.48 27.06
N VAL A 169 29.81 15.24 26.09
CA VAL A 169 28.75 14.22 26.14
C VAL A 169 29.32 12.84 25.79
N ASP A 170 30.11 12.73 24.74
CA ASP A 170 30.71 11.47 24.27
C ASP A 170 31.63 10.82 25.32
N THR A 171 32.44 11.63 26.01
CA THR A 171 33.26 11.18 27.16
C THR A 171 32.41 10.75 28.36
N LYS A 172 31.26 11.40 28.63
CA LYS A 172 30.30 10.99 29.66
C LYS A 172 29.51 9.72 29.29
N ILE A 173 29.31 9.46 28.00
CA ILE A 173 28.72 8.21 27.50
C ILE A 173 29.75 7.08 27.64
N SER A 174 30.97 7.28 27.13
CA SER A 174 32.07 6.31 27.18
C SER A 174 32.38 5.83 28.61
N THR A 175 32.44 6.76 29.58
CA THR A 175 32.66 6.41 31.00
C THR A 175 31.48 5.66 31.63
N LYS A 176 30.23 5.99 31.26
CA LYS A 176 29.05 5.22 31.69
C LYS A 176 28.99 3.82 31.05
N MET A 177 29.41 3.67 29.80
CA MET A 177 29.51 2.38 29.12
C MET A 177 30.53 1.48 29.82
N ALA A 178 31.76 1.95 30.04
CA ALA A 178 32.78 1.19 30.76
C ALA A 178 32.36 0.74 32.18
N HIS A 179 31.61 1.59 32.90
CA HIS A 179 31.02 1.22 34.20
C HIS A 179 29.90 0.17 34.07
N THR A 180 29.16 0.18 32.97
CA THR A 180 28.09 -0.80 32.67
C THR A 180 28.70 -2.15 32.24
N ASP A 181 29.72 -2.15 31.39
CA ASP A 181 30.48 -3.36 31.00
C ASP A 181 31.13 -4.02 32.23
N THR A 182 31.63 -3.22 33.17
CA THR A 182 32.16 -3.73 34.45
C THR A 182 31.07 -4.36 35.31
N LYS A 183 29.84 -3.82 35.29
CA LYS A 183 28.68 -4.45 35.96
C LYS A 183 28.24 -5.74 35.28
N LEU A 184 28.25 -5.79 33.94
CA LEU A 184 27.91 -7.00 33.16
C LEU A 184 28.91 -8.13 33.46
N LYS A 185 30.22 -7.87 33.43
CA LYS A 185 31.25 -8.85 33.83
C LYS A 185 31.07 -9.33 35.28
N ASN A 186 30.63 -8.45 36.18
CA ASN A 186 30.28 -8.78 37.57
C ASN A 186 28.90 -9.48 37.74
N MET A 187 28.14 -9.65 36.65
CA MET A 187 26.94 -10.49 36.56
C MET A 187 27.28 -11.83 35.89
N ASP A 188 28.06 -11.84 34.81
CA ASP A 188 28.54 -13.07 34.15
C ASP A 188 29.30 -13.97 35.13
N THR A 189 30.20 -13.39 35.93
CA THR A 189 30.91 -14.08 37.01
C THR A 189 30.03 -14.53 38.16
N LYS A 190 28.78 -14.03 38.28
CA LYS A 190 27.79 -14.57 39.23
C LYS A 190 26.98 -15.70 38.61
N ILE A 191 26.68 -15.61 37.31
CA ILE A 191 26.00 -16.65 36.54
C ILE A 191 26.85 -17.93 36.53
N THR A 192 28.14 -17.86 36.20
CA THR A 192 29.03 -19.03 36.25
C THR A 192 29.20 -19.62 37.65
N ASN A 193 29.12 -18.79 38.70
CA ASN A 193 29.08 -19.21 40.12
C ASN A 193 27.70 -19.75 40.57
N ILE A 194 26.68 -19.70 39.72
CA ILE A 194 25.38 -20.36 39.88
C ILE A 194 25.38 -21.66 39.06
N ASP A 195 25.85 -21.64 37.81
CA ASP A 195 25.93 -22.81 36.93
C ASP A 195 26.76 -23.94 37.59
N THR A 196 27.96 -23.61 38.09
CA THR A 196 28.80 -24.55 38.85
C THR A 196 28.16 -25.07 40.14
N LYS A 197 27.17 -24.36 40.72
CA LYS A 197 26.38 -24.87 41.86
C LYS A 197 25.26 -25.79 41.40
N LEU A 198 24.66 -25.55 40.23
CA LEU A 198 23.65 -26.42 39.63
C LEU A 198 24.29 -27.76 39.22
N GLU A 199 25.46 -27.75 38.58
CA GLU A 199 26.25 -28.98 38.29
C GLU A 199 26.51 -29.81 39.57
N ASN A 200 26.89 -29.13 40.66
CA ASN A 200 27.10 -29.76 41.97
C ASN A 200 25.80 -30.21 42.66
N MET A 201 24.63 -29.71 42.27
CA MET A 201 23.32 -30.19 42.70
C MET A 201 22.88 -31.39 41.88
N ASP A 202 23.07 -31.38 40.56
CA ASP A 202 22.76 -32.51 39.68
C ASP A 202 23.58 -33.75 40.04
N ALA A 203 24.87 -33.59 40.32
CA ALA A 203 25.72 -34.67 40.85
C ALA A 203 25.17 -35.28 42.16
N LYS A 204 24.54 -34.48 43.03
CA LYS A 204 23.86 -34.97 44.24
C LYS A 204 22.54 -35.66 43.93
N LEU A 205 21.75 -35.14 42.98
CA LEU A 205 20.50 -35.76 42.53
C LEU A 205 20.74 -37.13 41.88
N VAL A 206 21.82 -37.29 41.10
CA VAL A 206 22.25 -38.60 40.56
C VAL A 206 22.55 -39.59 41.69
N ASN A 207 23.29 -39.16 42.73
CA ASN A 207 23.59 -40.02 43.88
C ASN A 207 22.32 -40.39 44.70
N ILE A 208 21.38 -39.46 44.86
CA ILE A 208 20.07 -39.72 45.49
C ILE A 208 19.26 -40.73 44.67
N ASN A 209 19.25 -40.61 43.34
CA ASN A 209 18.58 -41.54 42.42
C ASN A 209 19.18 -42.96 42.50
N ILE A 210 20.51 -43.09 42.59
CA ILE A 210 21.18 -44.38 42.83
C ILE A 210 20.75 -44.95 44.20
N GLY A 211 20.67 -44.12 45.24
CA GLY A 211 20.13 -44.49 46.56
C GLY A 211 18.69 -45.01 46.46
N MET A 212 17.81 -44.29 45.77
CA MET A 212 16.40 -44.68 45.55
C MET A 212 16.27 -46.01 44.81
N LYS A 213 17.06 -46.23 43.74
CA LYS A 213 17.11 -47.52 43.03
C LYS A 213 17.51 -48.67 43.97
N ASN A 214 18.50 -48.45 44.82
CA ASN A 214 18.96 -49.45 45.80
C ASN A 214 17.96 -49.69 46.95
N THR A 215 17.11 -48.73 47.30
CA THR A 215 15.97 -48.98 48.21
C THR A 215 14.81 -49.68 47.50
N ASN A 216 14.55 -49.38 46.22
CA ASN A 216 13.49 -50.01 45.45
C ASN A 216 13.78 -51.51 45.17
N THR A 217 15.04 -51.87 44.90
CA THR A 217 15.45 -53.28 44.79
C THR A 217 15.42 -54.01 46.14
N LYS A 218 15.58 -53.32 47.27
CA LYS A 218 15.32 -53.91 48.60
C LYS A 218 13.82 -54.08 48.87
N MET A 219 12.99 -53.13 48.47
CA MET A 219 11.53 -53.15 48.62
C MET A 219 10.93 -54.34 47.85
N THR A 220 11.19 -54.42 46.54
CA THR A 220 10.74 -55.54 45.68
C THR A 220 11.25 -56.92 46.12
N ASN A 221 12.39 -57.00 46.80
CA ASN A 221 12.87 -58.25 47.42
C ASN A 221 12.18 -58.57 48.76
N ASN A 222 11.67 -57.57 49.48
CA ASN A 222 10.80 -57.78 50.64
C ASN A 222 9.37 -58.12 50.21
N ASP A 223 8.85 -57.52 49.13
CA ASP A 223 7.53 -57.84 48.58
C ASP A 223 7.45 -59.33 48.20
N LYS A 224 8.48 -59.86 47.50
CA LYS A 224 8.62 -61.29 47.21
C LYS A 224 8.72 -62.19 48.45
N LYS A 225 9.27 -61.69 49.56
CA LYS A 225 9.26 -62.42 50.86
C LYS A 225 7.89 -62.40 51.50
N GLN A 226 7.17 -61.27 51.42
CA GLN A 226 5.81 -61.14 51.92
C GLN A 226 4.86 -62.03 51.12
N GLU A 227 4.98 -62.06 49.79
CA GLU A 227 4.25 -62.97 48.90
C GLU A 227 4.49 -64.44 49.28
N ASN A 228 5.76 -64.84 49.48
CA ASN A 228 6.11 -66.20 49.95
C ASN A 228 5.52 -66.51 51.34
N MET A 229 5.51 -65.54 52.27
CA MET A 229 4.83 -65.69 53.57
C MET A 229 3.30 -65.79 53.42
N ASN A 230 2.68 -65.00 52.54
CA ASN A 230 1.24 -65.06 52.26
C ASN A 230 0.85 -66.43 51.68
N THR A 231 1.64 -66.96 50.74
CA THR A 231 1.44 -68.32 50.20
C THR A 231 1.59 -69.41 51.27
N LYS A 232 2.55 -69.27 52.20
CA LYS A 232 2.65 -70.16 53.37
C LYS A 232 1.47 -70.01 54.32
N LEU A 233 0.96 -68.80 54.52
CA LEU A 233 -0.21 -68.53 55.36
C LEU A 233 -1.47 -69.14 54.75
N ALA A 234 -1.67 -69.02 53.43
CA ALA A 234 -2.76 -69.64 52.69
C ALA A 234 -2.68 -71.19 52.77
N ASN A 235 -1.49 -71.78 52.62
CA ASN A 235 -1.30 -73.21 52.79
C ASN A 235 -1.54 -73.69 54.23
N LEU A 236 -1.25 -72.86 55.25
CA LEU A 236 -1.60 -73.13 56.64
C LEU A 236 -3.11 -73.02 56.87
N GLN A 237 -3.75 -71.98 56.33
CA GLN A 237 -5.20 -71.79 56.41
C GLN A 237 -5.95 -72.94 55.76
N ALA A 238 -5.59 -73.35 54.54
CA ALA A 238 -6.18 -74.51 53.87
C ALA A 238 -6.01 -75.82 54.66
N ASN A 239 -4.89 -76.00 55.38
CA ASN A 239 -4.68 -77.14 56.28
C ASN A 239 -5.55 -77.05 57.56
N VAL A 240 -5.82 -75.84 58.07
CA VAL A 240 -6.75 -75.63 59.19
C VAL A 240 -8.18 -75.88 58.75
N GLU A 241 -8.58 -75.34 57.60
CA GLU A 241 -9.90 -75.54 56.99
C GLU A 241 -10.15 -77.03 56.69
N ALA A 242 -9.20 -77.75 56.09
CA ALA A 242 -9.31 -79.19 55.86
C ALA A 242 -9.44 -80.01 57.17
N LYS A 243 -8.77 -79.61 58.25
CA LYS A 243 -8.95 -80.22 59.58
C LYS A 243 -10.29 -79.88 60.21
N PHE A 244 -10.76 -78.65 60.03
CA PHE A 244 -12.06 -78.21 60.52
C PHE A 244 -13.18 -78.96 59.78
N GLU A 245 -13.03 -79.16 58.48
CA GLU A 245 -13.97 -79.91 57.65
C GLU A 245 -13.98 -81.41 58.00
N ALA A 246 -12.82 -82.01 58.31
CA ALA A 246 -12.76 -83.37 58.85
C ALA A 246 -13.52 -83.50 60.19
N MET A 247 -13.28 -82.58 61.13
CA MET A 247 -13.97 -82.52 62.42
C MET A 247 -15.48 -82.28 62.27
N ASN A 248 -15.87 -81.40 61.34
CA ASN A 248 -17.26 -81.13 60.99
C ASN A 248 -17.95 -82.37 60.39
N ASN A 249 -17.22 -83.23 59.69
CA ASN A 249 -17.73 -84.52 59.21
C ASN A 249 -17.90 -85.56 60.32
N GLU A 250 -17.04 -85.59 61.35
CA GLU A 250 -17.28 -86.41 62.56
C GLU A 250 -18.51 -85.92 63.34
N VAL A 251 -18.65 -84.60 63.52
CA VAL A 251 -19.84 -83.99 64.13
C VAL A 251 -21.10 -84.27 63.30
N ARG A 252 -21.00 -84.27 61.96
CA ARG A 252 -22.08 -84.69 61.05
C ARG A 252 -22.44 -86.17 61.23
N GLY A 253 -21.46 -87.03 61.49
CA GLY A 253 -21.68 -88.44 61.85
C GLY A 253 -22.53 -88.59 63.12
N MET A 254 -22.14 -87.94 64.22
CA MET A 254 -22.95 -87.91 65.45
C MET A 254 -24.36 -87.34 65.24
N LYS A 255 -24.51 -86.41 64.29
CA LYS A 255 -25.79 -85.78 63.94
C LYS A 255 -26.72 -86.71 63.13
N VAL A 256 -26.19 -87.70 62.41
CA VAL A 256 -27.01 -88.74 61.77
C VAL A 256 -27.68 -89.62 62.82
N SER A 257 -26.92 -90.15 63.79
CA SER A 257 -27.48 -90.97 64.87
C SER A 257 -28.45 -90.21 65.79
N LEU A 258 -28.36 -88.88 65.84
CA LEU A 258 -29.36 -88.04 66.53
C LEU A 258 -30.62 -87.80 65.66
N ASN A 259 -30.49 -87.78 64.33
CA ASN A 259 -31.62 -87.67 63.42
C ASN A 259 -32.45 -88.96 63.36
N GLU A 260 -31.83 -90.14 63.45
CA GLU A 260 -32.55 -91.42 63.53
C GLU A 260 -33.51 -91.49 64.75
N VAL A 261 -33.17 -90.81 65.84
CA VAL A 261 -34.03 -90.64 67.03
C VAL A 261 -35.12 -89.57 66.81
N LYS A 262 -34.89 -88.62 65.91
CA LYS A 262 -35.78 -87.49 65.60
C LYS A 262 -36.82 -87.82 64.53
N ASP A 263 -36.49 -88.65 63.54
CA ASP A 263 -37.42 -89.03 62.47
C ASP A 263 -38.59 -89.86 63.01
N GLY A 264 -38.36 -90.65 64.07
CA GLY A 264 -39.43 -91.29 64.87
C GLY A 264 -40.35 -90.31 65.62
N PHE A 265 -39.99 -89.02 65.69
CA PHE A 265 -40.77 -87.96 66.34
C PHE A 265 -41.44 -87.03 65.31
N ASP A 266 -40.83 -86.79 64.15
CA ASP A 266 -41.44 -85.95 63.10
C ASP A 266 -42.59 -86.66 62.36
N HIS A 267 -42.67 -87.99 62.39
CA HIS A 267 -43.88 -88.75 61.99
C HIS A 267 -45.13 -88.41 62.84
N LEU A 268 -44.98 -87.81 64.03
CA LEU A 268 -46.11 -87.27 64.81
C LEU A 268 -46.48 -85.83 64.43
N LYS A 269 -45.71 -85.18 63.57
CA LYS A 269 -45.77 -83.73 63.32
C LYS A 269 -46.29 -83.35 61.94
N GLU A 270 -46.08 -84.19 60.91
CA GLU A 270 -46.67 -84.00 59.57
C GLU A 270 -48.21 -84.16 59.51
N ALA A 271 -48.86 -84.36 60.66
CA ALA A 271 -50.32 -84.28 60.79
C ALA A 271 -50.87 -82.83 60.84
N VAL A 272 -50.02 -81.79 60.95
CA VAL A 272 -50.47 -80.41 61.26
C VAL A 272 -49.80 -79.34 60.39
N LEU A 273 -50.50 -78.95 59.30
CA LEU A 273 -50.32 -77.71 58.48
C LEU A 273 -48.98 -77.61 57.71
N GLU A 274 -48.93 -77.85 56.39
CA GLU A 274 -49.42 -77.00 55.27
C GLU A 274 -48.85 -75.55 55.15
N LYS A 275 -47.81 -75.42 54.30
CA LYS A 275 -47.69 -74.51 53.12
C LYS A 275 -47.31 -73.00 53.21
N ILE A 276 -46.15 -72.68 52.56
CA ILE A 276 -45.88 -71.59 51.55
C ILE A 276 -45.67 -70.13 52.07
N GLU A 277 -44.72 -69.22 51.67
CA GLU A 277 -43.69 -68.97 50.58
C GLU A 277 -44.10 -68.03 49.38
N ASN A 278 -43.27 -67.15 48.75
CA ASN A 278 -42.06 -66.35 49.10
C ASN A 278 -41.64 -65.32 47.98
N LYS A 279 -40.76 -64.32 48.28
CA LYS A 279 -39.79 -63.57 47.39
C LYS A 279 -40.30 -62.66 46.21
N GLU A 280 -39.50 -61.99 45.32
CA GLU A 280 -38.32 -61.02 45.29
C GLU A 280 -37.94 -60.69 43.78
N ARG A 281 -37.09 -59.75 43.25
CA ARG A 281 -36.37 -58.45 43.61
C ARG A 281 -35.78 -57.72 42.34
N LYS A 282 -35.46 -56.40 42.45
CA LYS A 282 -34.45 -55.53 41.70
C LYS A 282 -34.61 -55.15 40.18
N GLN A 283 -33.69 -54.39 39.50
CA GLN A 283 -33.31 -52.93 39.54
C GLN A 283 -32.09 -52.56 38.57
N GLU A 284 -31.72 -51.26 38.40
CA GLU A 284 -30.52 -50.64 37.72
C GLU A 284 -30.44 -50.66 36.15
N GLU A 285 -29.43 -50.11 35.42
CA GLU A 285 -29.03 -48.68 35.11
C GLU A 285 -28.45 -48.64 33.63
N ILE A 286 -27.54 -47.84 33.00
CA ILE A 286 -26.50 -46.79 33.27
C ILE A 286 -26.17 -45.94 31.97
N THR A 287 -25.18 -45.03 31.95
CA THR A 287 -24.91 -43.99 30.88
C THR A 287 -23.41 -43.70 30.52
N ARG A 288 -23.10 -42.94 29.42
CA ARG A 288 -21.89 -42.07 29.06
C ARG A 288 -21.36 -42.22 27.58
N ASP A 289 -20.43 -41.43 26.98
CA ASP A 289 -20.04 -39.97 26.95
C ASP A 289 -18.77 -39.70 26.02
N VAL A 290 -18.33 -38.44 25.80
CA VAL A 290 -16.93 -37.91 25.47
C VAL A 290 -16.55 -37.45 24.01
N SER A 291 -15.46 -36.63 23.90
CA SER A 291 -15.13 -35.58 22.91
C SER A 291 -13.82 -35.74 22.06
N GLY A 292 -13.49 -34.75 21.19
CA GLY A 292 -12.21 -34.65 20.44
C GLY A 292 -11.85 -33.22 19.95
N THR A 293 -10.58 -32.98 19.55
CA THR A 293 -10.00 -31.63 19.28
C THR A 293 -9.22 -31.52 17.95
N ALA A 294 -9.15 -30.31 17.35
CA ALA A 294 -8.28 -30.00 16.20
C ALA A 294 -7.92 -28.50 16.12
N SER A 295 -6.82 -28.17 15.41
CA SER A 295 -6.29 -26.82 15.17
C SER A 295 -7.00 -26.06 14.04
N GLY A 296 -7.04 -24.72 14.06
CA GLY A 296 -7.59 -23.93 12.97
C GLY A 296 -7.00 -22.52 12.80
N GLY A 297 -7.27 -21.87 11.66
CA GLY A 297 -7.06 -20.43 11.50
C GLY A 297 -6.42 -19.88 10.21
N ARG A 298 -6.52 -20.52 9.02
CA ARG A 298 -5.91 -19.94 7.79
C ARG A 298 -6.49 -20.32 6.41
N GLU A 299 -7.76 -20.72 6.31
CA GLU A 299 -8.23 -21.50 5.15
C GLU A 299 -9.22 -20.84 4.16
N ASN A 300 -9.93 -19.76 4.52
CA ASN A 300 -11.02 -19.23 3.67
C ASN A 300 -11.10 -17.68 3.64
N GLN A 301 -10.03 -17.00 3.22
CA GLN A 301 -10.10 -15.56 2.93
C GLN A 301 -10.89 -15.30 1.64
N HIS A 302 -11.81 -14.34 1.69
CA HIS A 302 -12.65 -13.94 0.57
C HIS A 302 -12.53 -12.43 0.31
N ILE A 303 -12.82 -12.01 -0.93
CA ILE A 303 -12.98 -10.58 -1.26
C ILE A 303 -14.47 -10.30 -1.40
N PHE A 304 -15.01 -9.46 -0.53
CA PHE A 304 -16.37 -8.93 -0.61
C PHE A 304 -16.35 -7.66 -1.46
N VAL A 305 -17.32 -7.51 -2.36
CA VAL A 305 -17.46 -6.33 -3.24
C VAL A 305 -18.92 -5.89 -3.29
N ALA A 306 -19.17 -4.59 -3.11
CA ALA A 306 -20.53 -4.03 -3.13
C ALA A 306 -20.60 -2.67 -3.84
N GLY A 307 -21.79 -2.37 -4.35
CA GLY A 307 -22.12 -1.06 -4.91
C GLY A 307 -21.31 -0.68 -6.15
N GLY A 308 -21.07 0.62 -6.30
CA GLY A 308 -20.61 1.24 -7.53
C GLY A 308 -21.74 1.89 -8.31
N LEU A 309 -21.39 2.70 -9.31
CA LEU A 309 -22.30 3.64 -10.00
C LEU A 309 -23.58 2.97 -10.52
N GLY A 310 -24.67 3.07 -9.75
CA GLY A 310 -25.98 2.52 -10.10
C GLY A 310 -26.24 1.08 -9.65
N ARG A 311 -25.34 0.45 -8.87
CA ARG A 311 -25.45 -0.97 -8.48
C ARG A 311 -25.89 -1.15 -7.02
N ILE A 312 -26.73 -2.15 -6.81
CA ILE A 312 -27.08 -2.69 -5.49
C ILE A 312 -26.53 -4.11 -5.29
N SER A 313 -26.04 -4.75 -6.35
CA SER A 313 -25.47 -6.09 -6.33
C SER A 313 -24.27 -6.18 -5.39
N VAL A 314 -24.14 -7.36 -4.78
CA VAL A 314 -23.09 -7.71 -3.83
C VAL A 314 -22.49 -9.03 -4.28
N GLU A 315 -21.17 -9.07 -4.39
CA GLU A 315 -20.40 -10.20 -4.89
C GLU A 315 -19.33 -10.62 -3.88
N ILE A 316 -19.01 -11.90 -3.86
CA ILE A 316 -17.95 -12.46 -3.03
C ILE A 316 -17.06 -13.39 -3.88
N PHE A 317 -15.75 -13.15 -3.85
CA PHE A 317 -14.75 -13.96 -4.53
C PHE A 317 -14.07 -14.89 -3.53
N ASN A 318 -14.15 -16.20 -3.76
CA ASN A 318 -13.26 -17.14 -3.08
C ASN A 318 -11.92 -17.14 -3.81
N TYR A 319 -10.89 -16.57 -3.18
CA TYR A 319 -9.60 -16.30 -3.82
C TYR A 319 -8.86 -17.58 -4.25
N ARG A 320 -9.03 -18.67 -3.49
CA ARG A 320 -8.40 -19.98 -3.76
C ARG A 320 -9.12 -20.77 -4.85
N GLN A 321 -10.44 -20.83 -4.78
CA GLN A 321 -11.28 -21.52 -5.79
C GLN A 321 -11.37 -20.74 -7.12
N ARG A 322 -11.03 -19.45 -7.13
CA ARG A 322 -11.18 -18.55 -8.29
C ARG A 322 -12.64 -18.39 -8.74
N LEU A 323 -13.59 -18.46 -7.79
CA LEU A 323 -15.03 -18.41 -8.06
C LEU A 323 -15.71 -17.17 -7.47
N TRP A 324 -16.63 -16.59 -8.25
CA TRP A 324 -17.50 -15.49 -7.83
C TRP A 324 -18.90 -16.01 -7.47
N SER A 325 -19.36 -15.68 -6.27
CA SER A 325 -20.73 -15.91 -5.78
C SER A 325 -21.48 -14.60 -5.60
N LEU A 326 -22.81 -14.64 -5.70
CA LEU A 326 -23.69 -13.49 -5.42
C LEU A 326 -24.20 -13.58 -3.98
N LEU A 327 -24.28 -12.43 -3.31
CA LEU A 327 -24.88 -12.26 -1.99
C LEU A 327 -26.14 -11.39 -2.11
N LYS A 328 -26.92 -11.26 -1.02
CA LYS A 328 -28.12 -10.42 -1.03
C LYS A 328 -27.76 -8.96 -1.36
N PRO A 329 -28.48 -8.32 -2.31
CA PRO A 329 -28.19 -6.95 -2.71
C PRO A 329 -28.42 -5.97 -1.56
N MET A 330 -27.72 -4.84 -1.60
CA MET A 330 -27.92 -3.72 -0.69
C MET A 330 -29.37 -3.20 -0.77
N PRO A 331 -29.98 -2.70 0.33
CA PRO A 331 -31.33 -2.12 0.33
C PRO A 331 -31.52 -0.88 -0.55
N GLY A 332 -30.44 -0.36 -1.16
CA GLY A 332 -30.46 0.75 -2.10
C GLY A 332 -29.04 1.07 -2.58
N ASN A 333 -28.95 1.84 -3.66
CA ASN A 333 -27.68 2.24 -4.27
C ASN A 333 -26.75 2.94 -3.25
N ARG A 334 -25.44 2.73 -3.40
CA ARG A 334 -24.34 3.38 -2.67
C ARG A 334 -23.16 3.53 -3.64
N GLY A 335 -23.15 4.59 -4.44
CA GLY A 335 -21.97 4.98 -5.22
C GLY A 335 -21.08 5.92 -4.41
N GLU A 336 -19.76 5.88 -4.60
CA GLU A 336 -18.82 6.84 -3.98
C GLU A 336 -18.93 6.90 -2.44
N ALA A 337 -19.27 5.75 -1.84
CA ALA A 337 -19.34 5.50 -0.41
C ALA A 337 -18.03 4.89 0.11
N SER A 338 -17.76 5.03 1.41
CA SER A 338 -16.71 4.28 2.08
C SER A 338 -17.23 2.93 2.59
N SER A 339 -16.35 1.97 2.86
CA SER A 339 -16.69 0.79 3.64
C SER A 339 -15.54 0.32 4.53
N PHE A 340 -15.89 -0.50 5.52
CA PHE A 340 -14.97 -1.06 6.51
C PHE A 340 -15.54 -2.35 7.11
N VAL A 341 -14.67 -3.14 7.74
CA VAL A 341 -15.07 -4.29 8.57
C VAL A 341 -15.00 -3.89 10.05
N TYR A 342 -16.07 -4.15 10.80
CA TYR A 342 -16.13 -3.92 12.25
C TYR A 342 -17.09 -4.93 12.91
N ASN A 343 -16.67 -5.53 14.03
CA ASN A 343 -17.45 -6.53 14.79
C ASN A 343 -18.16 -7.58 13.91
N ASN A 344 -17.40 -8.28 13.06
CA ASN A 344 -17.88 -9.29 12.11
C ASN A 344 -18.98 -8.80 11.15
N HIS A 345 -19.01 -7.50 10.83
CA HIS A 345 -19.87 -6.95 9.79
C HIS A 345 -19.07 -6.13 8.78
N VAL A 346 -19.37 -6.28 7.49
CA VAL A 346 -19.02 -5.28 6.48
C VAL A 346 -20.02 -4.15 6.58
N THR A 347 -19.54 -2.90 6.68
CA THR A 347 -20.36 -1.70 6.82
C THR A 347 -20.06 -0.74 5.68
N VAL A 348 -21.09 -0.26 4.98
CA VAL A 348 -21.00 0.75 3.92
C VAL A 348 -21.59 2.06 4.44
N ALA A 349 -20.80 3.13 4.43
CA ALA A 349 -21.13 4.41 5.05
C ALA A 349 -21.29 5.54 4.02
N GLY A 350 -22.40 6.27 4.12
CA GLY A 350 -22.67 7.45 3.29
C GLY A 350 -22.74 7.17 1.79
N GLY A 351 -22.14 8.05 1.01
CA GLY A 351 -22.11 8.00 -0.45
C GLY A 351 -23.31 8.67 -1.11
N TRP A 352 -23.50 8.37 -2.39
CA TRP A 352 -24.53 8.92 -3.26
C TRP A 352 -25.59 7.88 -3.63
N ARG A 353 -26.86 8.29 -3.54
CA ARG A 353 -28.05 7.64 -4.11
C ARG A 353 -28.59 8.52 -5.25
N PRO A 354 -29.37 7.98 -6.19
CA PRO A 354 -30.03 8.79 -7.22
C PRO A 354 -30.80 9.95 -6.57
N GLY A 355 -30.38 11.19 -6.89
CA GLY A 355 -30.96 12.42 -6.36
C GLY A 355 -30.47 12.89 -4.97
N ALA A 356 -29.71 12.11 -4.19
CA ALA A 356 -29.30 12.54 -2.84
C ALA A 356 -28.04 11.84 -2.28
N ALA A 357 -27.20 12.62 -1.59
CA ALA A 357 -26.20 12.08 -0.67
C ALA A 357 -26.83 11.64 0.67
N VAL A 358 -26.12 10.81 1.42
CA VAL A 358 -26.62 10.20 2.67
C VAL A 358 -25.58 10.22 3.82
N ASP A 359 -26.10 10.14 5.04
CA ASP A 359 -25.39 10.12 6.33
C ASP A 359 -25.41 8.73 7.00
N ASN A 360 -26.43 7.91 6.71
CA ASN A 360 -26.65 6.61 7.36
C ASN A 360 -25.69 5.51 6.88
N MET A 361 -25.35 4.61 7.80
CA MET A 361 -24.55 3.41 7.53
C MET A 361 -25.45 2.18 7.40
N ILE A 362 -25.15 1.28 6.47
CA ILE A 362 -25.77 -0.05 6.36
C ILE A 362 -24.70 -1.12 6.51
N ARG A 363 -25.05 -2.27 7.10
CA ARG A 363 -24.10 -3.35 7.37
C ARG A 363 -24.68 -4.73 7.09
N MET A 364 -23.78 -5.69 6.84
CA MET A 364 -24.08 -7.09 6.60
C MET A 364 -23.15 -7.95 7.47
N ASN A 365 -23.70 -8.91 8.21
CA ASN A 365 -22.90 -9.87 9.00
C ASN A 365 -22.08 -10.76 8.04
N ILE A 366 -20.86 -11.12 8.43
CA ILE A 366 -19.95 -12.00 7.66
C ILE A 366 -19.50 -13.24 8.44
N HIS A 367 -20.12 -13.54 9.59
CA HIS A 367 -19.79 -14.74 10.36
C HIS A 367 -21.02 -15.44 11.00
N PRO A 368 -21.14 -16.77 10.90
CA PRO A 368 -20.37 -17.68 10.04
C PRO A 368 -20.88 -17.61 8.58
N LEU A 369 -20.02 -17.88 7.60
CA LEU A 369 -20.40 -17.97 6.18
C LEU A 369 -20.56 -19.44 5.70
N PRO A 370 -21.76 -20.02 5.87
CA PRO A 370 -22.20 -21.09 4.97
C PRO A 370 -23.63 -20.88 4.41
N ASP A 371 -24.37 -19.85 4.85
CA ASP A 371 -25.78 -19.63 4.48
C ASP A 371 -25.98 -18.29 3.75
N LEU A 372 -26.75 -18.32 2.67
CA LEU A 372 -27.15 -17.18 1.83
C LEU A 372 -28.30 -16.36 2.45
N SER A 373 -28.84 -16.78 3.60
CA SER A 373 -29.94 -16.09 4.31
C SER A 373 -29.57 -14.72 4.91
N ILE A 374 -28.28 -14.39 5.03
CA ILE A 374 -27.78 -13.16 5.66
C ILE A 374 -28.43 -11.90 5.07
N ASN A 375 -29.05 -11.08 5.91
CA ASN A 375 -29.68 -9.81 5.54
C ASN A 375 -28.78 -8.61 5.85
N TRP A 376 -29.04 -7.50 5.15
CA TRP A 376 -28.54 -6.17 5.52
C TRP A 376 -29.36 -5.57 6.68
N SER A 377 -28.70 -4.84 7.58
CA SER A 377 -29.33 -3.96 8.57
C SER A 377 -28.86 -2.53 8.40
N ASP A 378 -29.66 -1.54 8.84
CA ASP A 378 -29.11 -0.24 9.20
C ASP A 378 -28.17 -0.37 10.41
N PHE A 379 -27.30 0.62 10.58
CA PHE A 379 -26.43 0.77 11.74
C PHE A 379 -26.67 2.14 12.38
N ALA A 380 -26.64 2.20 13.71
CA ALA A 380 -27.09 3.37 14.47
C ALA A 380 -26.15 4.59 14.38
N ALA A 381 -24.85 4.35 14.14
CA ALA A 381 -23.90 5.43 13.90
C ALA A 381 -24.16 6.12 12.54
N LYS A 382 -23.91 7.42 12.49
CA LYS A 382 -24.06 8.26 11.30
C LYS A 382 -22.79 9.05 11.02
N LEU A 383 -22.59 9.39 9.75
CA LEU A 383 -21.57 10.35 9.34
C LEU A 383 -21.91 11.77 9.84
N PRO A 384 -20.91 12.66 10.00
CA PRO A 384 -21.11 14.06 10.42
C PRO A 384 -22.07 14.85 9.51
N ALA A 385 -22.19 14.47 8.25
CA ALA A 385 -23.14 15.05 7.31
C ALA A 385 -23.52 14.04 6.21
N ARG A 386 -24.47 14.42 5.35
CA ARG A 386 -24.79 13.68 4.13
C ARG A 386 -23.67 13.89 3.10
N MET A 387 -22.81 12.88 2.91
CA MET A 387 -21.52 13.08 2.24
C MET A 387 -21.06 11.90 1.37
N TRP A 388 -20.38 12.23 0.28
CA TRP A 388 -19.89 11.31 -0.75
C TRP A 388 -18.47 11.70 -1.20
N ARG A 389 -17.76 10.78 -1.87
CA ARG A 389 -16.32 10.92 -2.26
C ARG A 389 -15.39 11.23 -1.06
N HIS A 390 -15.83 10.87 0.14
CA HIS A 390 -15.07 10.90 1.38
C HIS A 390 -14.28 9.58 1.54
N SER A 391 -13.28 9.59 2.40
CA SER A 391 -12.58 8.36 2.81
C SER A 391 -12.75 8.15 4.31
N SER A 392 -12.62 6.90 4.79
CA SER A 392 -12.73 6.59 6.20
C SER A 392 -11.96 5.35 6.61
N VAL A 393 -11.42 5.32 7.82
CA VAL A 393 -10.76 4.15 8.40
C VAL A 393 -11.21 3.91 9.83
N VAL A 394 -11.33 2.64 10.23
CA VAL A 394 -11.62 2.25 11.61
C VAL A 394 -10.33 2.28 12.42
N TYR A 395 -10.36 2.95 13.57
CA TYR A 395 -9.31 2.90 14.59
C TYR A 395 -9.97 2.54 15.93
N LYS A 396 -9.69 1.32 16.42
CA LYS A 396 -10.33 0.74 17.62
C LYS A 396 -11.86 0.70 17.47
N ASP A 397 -12.58 1.47 18.27
CA ASP A 397 -14.04 1.59 18.25
C ASP A 397 -14.55 2.88 17.57
N SER A 398 -13.65 3.59 16.88
CA SER A 398 -13.94 4.84 16.19
C SER A 398 -13.79 4.69 14.68
N LEU A 399 -14.61 5.41 13.92
CA LEU A 399 -14.42 5.62 12.48
C LEU A 399 -13.91 7.05 12.27
N LEU A 400 -12.69 7.17 11.74
CA LEU A 400 -12.13 8.45 11.30
C LEU A 400 -12.59 8.72 9.87
N VAL A 401 -13.27 9.84 9.65
CA VAL A 401 -13.88 10.25 8.37
C VAL A 401 -13.19 11.51 7.86
N THR A 402 -12.66 11.47 6.64
CA THR A 402 -11.84 12.54 6.06
C THR A 402 -12.46 13.08 4.77
N GLY A 403 -12.58 14.41 4.68
CA GLY A 403 -12.91 15.13 3.45
C GLY A 403 -14.23 14.72 2.77
N GLY A 404 -14.21 14.66 1.44
CA GLY A 404 -15.39 14.46 0.60
C GLY A 404 -16.24 15.72 0.45
N ARG A 405 -17.44 15.59 -0.11
CA ARG A 405 -18.37 16.71 -0.33
C ARG A 405 -19.62 16.60 0.54
N ASN A 406 -20.03 17.72 1.14
CA ASN A 406 -21.22 17.80 2.01
C ASN A 406 -22.42 18.35 1.22
N ALA A 407 -23.53 17.60 1.18
CA ALA A 407 -24.75 18.02 0.50
C ALA A 407 -25.42 19.24 1.16
N GLY A 408 -25.32 19.40 2.49
CA GLY A 408 -25.97 20.49 3.21
C GLY A 408 -25.26 21.85 3.08
N GLN A 409 -24.05 21.88 2.53
CA GLN A 409 -23.23 23.09 2.38
C GLN A 409 -22.76 23.33 0.94
N HIS A 410 -22.97 22.38 0.01
CA HIS A 410 -22.40 22.32 -1.34
C HIS A 410 -20.86 22.38 -1.46
N VAL A 411 -20.15 22.59 -0.35
CA VAL A 411 -18.70 22.80 -0.22
C VAL A 411 -17.96 21.47 0.02
N LEU A 412 -16.68 21.46 -0.37
CA LEU A 412 -15.72 20.37 -0.14
C LEU A 412 -15.19 20.44 1.29
N SER A 413 -15.07 19.30 1.96
CA SER A 413 -14.62 19.27 3.36
C SER A 413 -13.10 19.20 3.48
N ASP A 414 -12.57 20.00 4.40
CA ASP A 414 -11.22 19.92 4.96
C ASP A 414 -11.20 19.10 6.28
N CYS A 415 -12.36 18.76 6.83
CA CYS A 415 -12.48 18.24 8.18
C CYS A 415 -12.04 16.76 8.31
N ILE A 416 -11.51 16.45 9.49
CA ILE A 416 -11.31 15.10 10.01
C ILE A 416 -12.26 14.95 11.20
N HIS A 417 -13.23 14.03 11.08
CA HIS A 417 -14.19 13.72 12.12
C HIS A 417 -13.94 12.34 12.71
N GLU A 418 -14.21 12.18 14.01
CA GLU A 418 -14.29 10.89 14.68
C GLU A 418 -15.77 10.57 14.93
N VAL A 419 -16.21 9.38 14.50
CA VAL A 419 -17.55 8.83 14.75
C VAL A 419 -17.41 7.60 15.64
N GLN A 420 -18.00 7.60 16.82
CA GLN A 420 -17.99 6.44 17.72
C GLN A 420 -18.87 5.31 17.15
N LEU A 421 -18.32 4.09 17.06
CA LEU A 421 -19.02 2.88 16.57
C LEU A 421 -19.71 2.11 17.71
N LYS A 422 -19.60 2.59 18.94
CA LYS A 422 -20.34 2.12 20.13
C LYS A 422 -21.30 3.23 20.62
N PRO A 423 -22.39 2.88 21.32
CA PRO A 423 -23.23 3.86 22.02
C PRO A 423 -22.35 4.76 22.92
N PRO A 424 -22.58 6.10 22.95
CA PRO A 424 -23.73 6.83 22.43
C PRO A 424 -23.67 7.22 20.93
N TYR A 425 -22.73 6.71 20.14
CA TYR A 425 -22.56 7.02 18.71
C TYR A 425 -22.31 8.52 18.43
N THR A 426 -21.57 9.18 19.30
CA THR A 426 -21.18 10.59 19.16
C THR A 426 -20.31 10.82 17.93
N VAL A 427 -20.41 12.04 17.37
CA VAL A 427 -19.59 12.52 16.27
C VAL A 427 -18.87 13.79 16.71
N GLN A 428 -17.56 13.86 16.50
CA GLN A 428 -16.71 14.97 16.90
C GLN A 428 -15.83 15.43 15.73
N LEU A 429 -15.71 16.74 15.54
CA LEU A 429 -14.65 17.32 14.72
C LEU A 429 -13.34 17.25 15.52
N VAL A 430 -12.36 16.49 15.05
CA VAL A 430 -11.09 16.28 15.78
C VAL A 430 -9.93 17.07 15.20
N SER A 431 -9.92 17.34 13.88
CA SER A 431 -8.93 18.22 13.24
C SER A 431 -9.36 18.66 11.83
N LYS A 432 -8.49 19.40 11.13
CA LYS A 432 -8.65 19.85 9.74
C LYS A 432 -7.36 19.63 8.95
N MET A 433 -7.53 19.21 7.69
CA MET A 433 -6.48 19.17 6.68
C MET A 433 -6.16 20.60 6.19
N PRO A 434 -4.93 20.89 5.71
CA PRO A 434 -4.56 22.21 5.19
C PRO A 434 -5.34 22.67 3.94
N GLU A 435 -5.86 21.73 3.15
CA GLU A 435 -6.71 21.98 1.98
C GLU A 435 -7.90 21.01 1.99
N PRO A 436 -9.11 21.45 1.60
CA PRO A 436 -10.25 20.57 1.40
C PRO A 436 -10.02 19.60 0.24
N ARG A 437 -10.58 18.39 0.32
CA ARG A 437 -10.34 17.35 -0.70
C ARG A 437 -11.46 16.33 -0.83
N LEU A 438 -11.66 15.84 -2.05
CA LEU A 438 -12.49 14.68 -2.40
C LEU A 438 -11.69 13.70 -3.27
N CYS A 439 -12.19 12.46 -3.40
CA CYS A 439 -11.55 11.39 -4.18
C CYS A 439 -10.07 11.13 -3.82
N HIS A 440 -9.67 11.54 -2.60
CA HIS A 440 -8.47 11.09 -1.91
C HIS A 440 -8.72 9.73 -1.28
N ASN A 441 -7.67 9.11 -0.76
CA ASN A 441 -7.81 7.87 0.02
C ASN A 441 -7.08 7.97 1.36
N THR A 442 -7.47 7.14 2.34
CA THR A 442 -6.99 7.19 3.73
C THR A 442 -6.61 5.78 4.20
N VAL A 443 -5.43 5.64 4.81
CA VAL A 443 -4.89 4.34 5.25
C VAL A 443 -4.37 4.43 6.68
N LEU A 444 -4.66 3.42 7.52
CA LEU A 444 -4.25 3.40 8.93
C LEU A 444 -2.77 2.98 9.09
N CYS A 445 -1.94 3.93 9.47
CA CYS A 445 -0.55 3.74 9.90
C CYS A 445 -0.47 3.79 11.44
N ASP A 446 -0.94 2.70 12.05
CA ASP A 446 -0.79 2.39 13.47
C ASP A 446 -1.57 3.37 14.37
N ASP A 447 -0.92 4.33 15.05
CA ASP A 447 -1.58 5.42 15.79
C ASP A 447 -1.76 6.71 14.96
N SER A 448 -1.65 6.61 13.64
CA SER A 448 -1.82 7.72 12.70
C SER A 448 -2.54 7.28 11.43
N ILE A 449 -3.19 8.20 10.72
CA ILE A 449 -3.72 7.93 9.37
C ILE A 449 -2.89 8.67 8.33
N LEU A 450 -2.70 8.04 7.18
CA LEU A 450 -2.09 8.64 6.00
C LEU A 450 -3.19 9.04 5.02
N ILE A 451 -3.24 10.30 4.61
CA ILE A 451 -4.23 10.86 3.68
C ILE A 451 -3.50 11.21 2.39
N VAL A 452 -3.89 10.57 1.30
CA VAL A 452 -3.12 10.52 0.05
C VAL A 452 -3.92 11.15 -1.09
N GLY A 453 -3.31 12.10 -1.81
CA GLY A 453 -3.83 12.67 -3.06
C GLY A 453 -5.25 13.24 -2.97
N GLY A 454 -6.05 12.98 -4.01
CA GLY A 454 -7.39 13.53 -4.21
C GLY A 454 -7.36 14.82 -5.03
N ARG A 455 -8.48 15.57 -5.02
CA ARG A 455 -8.57 16.89 -5.66
C ARG A 455 -9.27 17.91 -4.78
N LYS A 456 -8.82 19.17 -4.87
CA LYS A 456 -9.31 20.31 -4.06
C LYS A 456 -10.44 21.13 -4.69
N SER A 457 -10.88 20.73 -5.89
CA SER A 457 -12.10 21.19 -6.55
C SER A 457 -12.73 20.00 -7.30
N GLU A 458 -13.85 20.19 -7.99
CA GLU A 458 -14.40 19.14 -8.87
C GLU A 458 -13.61 19.01 -10.20
N TYR A 459 -12.65 19.89 -10.48
CA TYR A 459 -11.82 19.83 -11.68
C TYR A 459 -10.61 18.91 -11.48
N CYS A 460 -10.33 18.03 -12.46
CA CYS A 460 -9.14 17.16 -12.48
C CYS A 460 -7.81 17.94 -12.41
N LYS A 461 -7.77 19.18 -12.92
CA LYS A 461 -6.59 20.05 -12.86
C LYS A 461 -6.17 20.41 -11.43
N ASP A 462 -7.08 20.27 -10.46
CA ASP A 462 -6.85 20.48 -9.02
C ASP A 462 -6.51 19.17 -8.27
N ASN A 463 -6.09 18.12 -8.99
CA ASN A 463 -5.51 16.92 -8.37
C ASN A 463 -4.27 17.27 -7.53
N LEU A 464 -4.09 16.55 -6.42
CA LEU A 464 -3.04 16.75 -5.44
C LEU A 464 -2.01 15.61 -5.50
N SER A 465 -0.72 15.96 -5.41
CA SER A 465 0.36 15.01 -5.07
C SER A 465 0.64 14.96 -3.56
N SER A 466 -0.02 15.81 -2.77
CA SER A 466 0.20 15.92 -1.32
C SER A 466 -0.05 14.58 -0.61
N VAL A 467 0.85 14.22 0.30
CA VAL A 467 0.62 13.21 1.33
C VAL A 467 0.59 13.90 2.68
N LEU A 468 -0.45 13.65 3.47
CA LEU A 468 -0.57 14.14 4.84
C LEU A 468 -0.55 12.95 5.80
N ARG A 469 0.03 13.14 6.99
CA ARG A 469 -0.09 12.24 8.13
C ARG A 469 -0.84 12.95 9.24
N TYR A 470 -1.90 12.35 9.74
CA TYR A 470 -2.63 12.85 10.91
C TYR A 470 -2.34 11.94 12.11
N ASP A 471 -1.76 12.51 13.16
CA ASP A 471 -1.44 11.84 14.43
C ASP A 471 -2.68 11.84 15.33
N ILE A 472 -3.28 10.66 15.54
CA ILE A 472 -4.58 10.51 16.23
C ILE A 472 -4.46 10.89 17.71
N LYS A 473 -3.26 10.81 18.31
CA LYS A 473 -3.05 11.15 19.73
C LYS A 473 -2.81 12.64 19.96
N LYS A 474 -2.27 13.35 18.96
CA LYS A 474 -1.99 14.79 19.04
C LYS A 474 -3.05 15.68 18.40
N ASN A 475 -3.88 15.10 17.53
CA ASN A 475 -4.79 15.82 16.63
C ASN A 475 -4.09 16.72 15.59
N GLU A 476 -2.82 16.45 15.28
CA GLU A 476 -1.98 17.25 14.38
C GLU A 476 -1.91 16.65 12.96
N CYS A 477 -2.04 17.50 11.94
CA CYS A 477 -1.74 17.16 10.54
C CYS A 477 -0.32 17.60 10.17
N GLN A 478 0.54 16.66 9.82
CA GLN A 478 1.86 16.86 9.25
C GLN A 478 1.82 16.65 7.73
N GLN A 479 2.44 17.54 6.95
CA GLN A 479 2.71 17.28 5.53
C GLN A 479 3.97 16.40 5.37
N LEU A 480 3.87 15.36 4.55
CA LEU A 480 4.97 14.45 4.21
C LEU A 480 5.44 14.68 2.75
N PRO A 481 6.57 14.09 2.32
CA PRO A 481 7.01 14.16 0.92
C PRO A 481 5.89 13.75 -0.06
N ALA A 482 5.75 14.51 -1.14
CA ALA A 482 4.68 14.32 -2.11
C ALA A 482 4.89 13.08 -2.99
N LEU A 483 3.79 12.60 -3.59
CA LEU A 483 3.84 11.60 -4.66
C LEU A 483 4.56 12.15 -5.90
N PRO A 484 5.15 11.27 -6.75
CA PRO A 484 5.83 11.70 -7.98
C PRO A 484 4.96 12.46 -8.99
N TYR A 485 3.64 12.32 -8.91
CA TYR A 485 2.65 13.05 -9.72
C TYR A 485 1.34 13.25 -8.94
N PRO A 486 0.49 14.24 -9.30
CA PRO A 486 -0.82 14.43 -8.69
C PRO A 486 -1.84 13.38 -9.16
N VAL A 487 -2.65 12.85 -8.25
CA VAL A 487 -3.61 11.78 -8.56
C VAL A 487 -4.86 11.83 -7.66
N CYS A 488 -6.01 11.56 -8.25
CA CYS A 488 -7.28 11.30 -7.54
C CYS A 488 -7.94 10.02 -8.05
N GLU A 489 -9.02 9.57 -7.38
CA GLU A 489 -9.82 8.40 -7.79
C GLU A 489 -9.03 7.08 -7.86
N MET A 490 -7.92 7.01 -7.13
CA MET A 490 -7.01 5.88 -7.00
C MET A 490 -7.40 4.96 -5.83
N ALA A 491 -7.15 3.67 -6.00
CA ALA A 491 -7.23 2.72 -4.90
C ALA A 491 -5.94 2.80 -4.06
N THR A 492 -6.04 2.52 -2.75
CA THR A 492 -4.87 2.41 -1.87
C THR A 492 -4.98 1.23 -0.93
N VAL A 493 -3.87 0.52 -0.71
CA VAL A 493 -3.80 -0.63 0.20
C VAL A 493 -2.58 -0.53 1.13
N LYS A 494 -2.69 -0.99 2.37
CA LYS A 494 -1.53 -1.15 3.27
C LYS A 494 -0.81 -2.46 2.94
N TRP A 495 0.51 -2.41 2.81
CA TRP A 495 1.37 -3.58 2.71
C TRP A 495 2.64 -3.37 3.56
N ALA A 496 2.73 -4.10 4.67
CA ALA A 496 3.72 -3.90 5.74
C ALA A 496 3.78 -2.41 6.18
N GLU A 497 4.96 -1.80 6.12
CA GLU A 497 5.21 -0.40 6.51
C GLU A 497 4.95 0.61 5.38
N ASN A 498 4.33 0.16 4.29
CA ASN A 498 4.09 0.95 3.10
C ASN A 498 2.58 1.05 2.79
N VAL A 499 2.19 2.11 2.09
CA VAL A 499 0.96 2.15 1.31
C VAL A 499 1.31 1.93 -0.16
N VAL A 500 0.46 1.21 -0.88
CA VAL A 500 0.53 1.12 -2.35
C VAL A 500 -0.62 1.91 -2.94
N ILE A 501 -0.31 2.89 -3.79
CA ILE A 501 -1.24 3.74 -4.53
C ILE A 501 -1.39 3.18 -5.94
N ILE A 502 -2.62 2.96 -6.39
CA ILE A 502 -2.93 2.13 -7.56
C ILE A 502 -3.87 2.86 -8.51
N GLY A 503 -3.43 3.10 -9.74
CA GLY A 503 -4.24 3.71 -10.79
C GLY A 503 -4.72 5.12 -10.44
N GLY A 504 -6.00 5.37 -10.70
CA GLY A 504 -6.62 6.69 -10.55
C GLY A 504 -6.56 7.52 -11.83
N ALA A 505 -6.76 8.82 -11.69
CA ALA A 505 -6.77 9.79 -12.79
C ALA A 505 -5.67 10.84 -12.64
N ASP A 506 -5.08 11.26 -13.77
CA ASP A 506 -4.17 12.40 -13.82
C ASP A 506 -4.90 13.76 -13.86
N LYS A 507 -4.11 14.84 -13.96
CA LYS A 507 -4.59 16.23 -14.06
C LYS A 507 -5.46 16.53 -15.30
N ASP A 508 -5.43 15.66 -16.31
CA ASP A 508 -6.18 15.76 -17.56
C ASP A 508 -7.36 14.76 -17.58
N ASP A 509 -7.71 14.19 -16.41
CA ASP A 509 -8.75 13.19 -16.16
C ASP A 509 -8.51 11.80 -16.83
N LYS A 510 -7.28 11.52 -17.27
CA LYS A 510 -6.93 10.27 -17.95
C LYS A 510 -6.68 9.14 -16.93
N PRO A 511 -7.30 7.96 -17.10
CA PRO A 511 -7.02 6.79 -16.28
C PRO A 511 -5.55 6.35 -16.33
N LEU A 512 -5.01 5.94 -15.20
CA LEU A 512 -3.62 5.49 -15.03
C LEU A 512 -3.55 3.97 -14.79
N ASN A 513 -2.47 3.34 -15.27
CA ASN A 513 -2.06 2.00 -14.84
C ASN A 513 -0.85 2.04 -13.89
N ASN A 514 -0.36 3.24 -13.56
CA ASN A 514 0.77 3.46 -12.67
C ASN A 514 0.48 2.98 -11.25
N VAL A 515 1.53 2.48 -10.58
CA VAL A 515 1.45 1.98 -9.20
C VAL A 515 2.67 2.48 -8.42
N ILE A 516 2.44 3.11 -7.27
CA ILE A 516 3.48 3.68 -6.40
C ILE A 516 3.47 2.90 -5.08
N ILE A 517 4.63 2.45 -4.60
CA ILE A 517 4.82 2.06 -3.20
C ILE A 517 5.43 3.24 -2.43
N TYR A 518 4.82 3.62 -1.31
CA TYR A 518 5.20 4.77 -0.50
C TYR A 518 5.44 4.31 0.95
N ASN A 519 6.65 4.53 1.46
CA ASN A 519 7.00 4.13 2.82
C ASN A 519 6.46 5.13 3.85
N MET A 520 5.66 4.65 4.80
CA MET A 520 4.91 5.52 5.72
C MET A 520 5.77 6.13 6.84
N LYS A 521 7.03 5.68 7.00
CA LYS A 521 7.99 6.21 7.98
C LYS A 521 8.96 7.21 7.38
N THR A 522 9.52 6.92 6.20
CA THR A 522 10.53 7.77 5.54
C THR A 522 9.93 8.79 4.58
N GLY A 523 8.72 8.53 4.07
CA GLY A 523 8.11 9.33 2.99
C GLY A 523 8.67 9.04 1.59
N ASN A 524 9.62 8.09 1.46
CA ASN A 524 10.17 7.71 0.17
C ASN A 524 9.14 6.98 -0.69
N SER A 525 9.12 7.27 -1.98
CA SER A 525 8.20 6.67 -2.96
C SER A 525 8.95 6.05 -4.13
N HIS A 526 8.50 4.88 -4.58
CA HIS A 526 9.07 4.15 -5.72
C HIS A 526 7.96 3.64 -6.63
N MET A 527 8.24 3.53 -7.92
CA MET A 527 7.31 2.91 -8.87
C MET A 527 7.38 1.38 -8.74
N LEU A 528 6.21 0.73 -8.67
CA LEU A 528 6.06 -0.69 -8.92
C LEU A 528 5.73 -0.94 -10.41
N PRO A 529 5.82 -2.19 -10.91
CA PRO A 529 5.34 -2.54 -12.25
C PRO A 529 3.89 -2.05 -12.45
N PRO A 530 3.57 -1.44 -13.60
CA PRO A 530 2.22 -0.94 -13.86
C PRO A 530 1.23 -2.07 -14.10
N MET A 531 -0.05 -1.80 -13.82
CA MET A 531 -1.18 -2.70 -14.13
C MET A 531 -1.25 -2.98 -15.65
N LEU A 532 -1.87 -4.11 -16.00
CA LEU A 532 -2.15 -4.49 -17.38
C LEU A 532 -3.09 -3.48 -18.04
N HIS A 533 -4.11 -3.00 -17.30
CA HIS A 533 -5.09 -2.02 -17.77
C HIS A 533 -5.02 -0.70 -16.99
N LYS A 534 -5.31 0.41 -17.67
CA LYS A 534 -5.48 1.74 -17.04
C LYS A 534 -6.85 1.83 -16.39
N ARG A 535 -6.91 2.27 -15.13
CA ARG A 535 -8.13 2.24 -14.31
C ARG A 535 -8.24 3.47 -13.39
N LYS A 536 -9.30 4.26 -13.51
CA LYS A 536 -9.72 5.23 -12.47
C LYS A 536 -10.99 4.76 -11.76
N GLY A 537 -11.17 5.15 -10.50
CA GLY A 537 -12.31 4.74 -9.68
C GLY A 537 -12.41 3.23 -9.43
N CYS A 538 -11.28 2.52 -9.52
CA CYS A 538 -11.18 1.10 -9.20
C CYS A 538 -11.15 0.86 -7.69
N MET A 539 -11.34 -0.40 -7.31
CA MET A 539 -11.18 -0.88 -5.94
C MET A 539 -9.89 -1.69 -5.86
N ALA A 540 -9.22 -1.73 -4.69
CA ALA A 540 -8.12 -2.66 -4.46
C ALA A 540 -8.11 -3.17 -3.02
N VAL A 541 -7.62 -4.40 -2.85
CA VAL A 541 -7.42 -5.05 -1.56
C VAL A 541 -6.09 -5.83 -1.55
N VAL A 542 -5.60 -6.22 -0.37
CA VAL A 542 -4.47 -7.15 -0.23
C VAL A 542 -4.97 -8.43 0.42
N ILE A 543 -4.75 -9.57 -0.24
CA ILE A 543 -5.12 -10.91 0.22
C ILE A 543 -3.89 -11.82 0.12
N GLU A 544 -3.64 -12.62 1.16
CA GLU A 544 -2.39 -13.37 1.35
C GLU A 544 -1.13 -12.49 1.08
N ASN A 545 -0.44 -12.66 -0.06
CA ASN A 545 0.68 -11.81 -0.51
C ASN A 545 0.46 -11.25 -1.92
N THR A 546 -0.77 -10.84 -2.24
CA THR A 546 -1.19 -10.36 -3.55
C THR A 546 -2.12 -9.15 -3.43
N ILE A 547 -1.82 -8.07 -4.16
CA ILE A 547 -2.78 -6.98 -4.36
C ILE A 547 -3.79 -7.45 -5.40
N VAL A 548 -5.08 -7.34 -5.12
CA VAL A 548 -6.14 -7.59 -6.10
C VAL A 548 -6.86 -6.28 -6.40
N VAL A 549 -6.90 -5.90 -7.69
CA VAL A 549 -7.50 -4.67 -8.19
C VAL A 549 -8.74 -5.03 -9.02
N LEU A 550 -9.85 -4.33 -8.79
CA LEU A 550 -11.17 -4.71 -9.30
C LEU A 550 -11.87 -3.52 -9.96
N GLY A 551 -12.35 -3.72 -11.19
CA GLY A 551 -13.20 -2.76 -11.91
C GLY A 551 -12.52 -1.42 -12.22
N GLY A 552 -13.25 -0.32 -12.05
CA GLY A 552 -12.87 1.03 -12.45
C GLY A 552 -13.39 1.39 -13.85
N MET A 553 -12.83 2.45 -14.43
CA MET A 553 -13.09 2.94 -15.79
C MET A 553 -11.79 2.97 -16.61
N ASP A 554 -11.84 2.47 -17.84
CA ASP A 554 -10.72 2.49 -18.80
C ASP A 554 -10.57 3.83 -19.55
N GLU A 555 -9.49 3.96 -20.33
CA GLU A 555 -9.21 5.16 -21.15
C GLU A 555 -10.22 5.42 -22.28
N ARG A 556 -11.16 4.50 -22.52
CA ARG A 556 -12.25 4.63 -23.52
C ARG A 556 -13.58 4.99 -22.85
N GLY A 557 -13.63 5.09 -21.52
CA GLY A 557 -14.83 5.36 -20.73
C GLY A 557 -15.66 4.12 -20.36
N ASN A 558 -15.18 2.91 -20.65
CA ASN A 558 -15.89 1.68 -20.28
C ASN A 558 -15.77 1.43 -18.78
N CYS A 559 -16.90 1.17 -18.12
CA CYS A 559 -16.88 0.60 -16.77
C CYS A 559 -16.44 -0.86 -16.83
N LEU A 560 -15.46 -1.23 -16.02
CA LEU A 560 -14.80 -2.54 -16.08
C LEU A 560 -15.41 -3.54 -15.09
N LYS A 561 -15.38 -4.82 -15.49
CA LYS A 561 -15.59 -5.98 -14.60
C LYS A 561 -14.33 -6.81 -14.38
N SER A 562 -13.26 -6.56 -15.16
CA SER A 562 -12.01 -7.30 -15.06
C SER A 562 -11.25 -7.02 -13.77
N VAL A 563 -10.47 -8.02 -13.36
CA VAL A 563 -9.82 -8.12 -12.05
C VAL A 563 -8.37 -8.52 -12.28
N GLU A 564 -7.43 -7.80 -11.67
CA GLU A 564 -5.98 -8.06 -11.81
C GLU A 564 -5.35 -8.35 -10.45
N GLY A 565 -4.33 -9.22 -10.44
CA GLY A 565 -3.56 -9.57 -9.25
C GLY A 565 -2.07 -9.26 -9.39
N PHE A 566 -1.51 -8.41 -8.53
CA PHE A 566 -0.05 -8.24 -8.39
C PHE A 566 0.49 -9.11 -7.27
N ASN A 567 1.28 -10.12 -7.62
CA ASN A 567 1.91 -10.99 -6.66
C ASN A 567 3.32 -10.49 -6.31
N PHE A 568 3.60 -10.26 -5.02
CA PHE A 568 4.87 -9.67 -4.58
C PHE A 568 6.08 -10.62 -4.72
N GLU A 569 5.89 -11.94 -4.74
CA GLU A 569 6.97 -12.92 -4.91
C GLU A 569 7.42 -13.03 -6.36
N ARG A 570 6.47 -13.01 -7.29
CA ARG A 570 6.71 -13.02 -8.75
C ARG A 570 6.91 -11.61 -9.33
N PHE A 571 6.72 -10.57 -8.51
CA PHE A 571 6.83 -9.15 -8.86
C PHE A 571 6.11 -8.77 -10.18
N SER A 572 4.93 -9.35 -10.41
CA SER A 572 4.23 -9.28 -11.70
C SER A 572 2.71 -9.31 -11.55
N TRP A 573 2.04 -8.74 -12.56
CA TRP A 573 0.58 -8.73 -12.70
C TRP A 573 0.08 -9.94 -13.48
N GLN A 574 -1.09 -10.46 -13.10
CA GLN A 574 -1.84 -11.50 -13.81
C GLN A 574 -3.32 -11.14 -13.85
N GLU A 575 -4.02 -11.51 -14.92
CA GLU A 575 -5.48 -11.46 -14.96
C GLU A 575 -6.07 -12.48 -13.97
N LEU A 576 -7.17 -12.10 -13.33
CA LEU A 576 -8.00 -12.93 -12.46
C LEU A 576 -9.43 -12.97 -13.03
N PRO A 577 -10.28 -13.93 -12.62
CA PRO A 577 -11.64 -14.01 -13.14
C PRO A 577 -12.43 -12.72 -12.94
N ASP A 578 -13.04 -12.23 -14.02
CA ASP A 578 -13.95 -11.09 -14.03
C ASP A 578 -15.05 -11.20 -12.97
N MET A 579 -15.40 -10.06 -12.36
CA MET A 579 -16.67 -9.88 -11.66
C MET A 579 -17.85 -10.14 -12.61
N LYS A 580 -19.01 -10.50 -12.05
CA LYS A 580 -20.26 -10.70 -12.81
C LYS A 580 -20.81 -9.36 -13.30
N GLU A 581 -20.62 -8.28 -12.54
CA GLU A 581 -21.03 -6.94 -12.93
C GLU A 581 -19.86 -5.96 -13.06
N VAL A 582 -20.02 -4.98 -13.96
CA VAL A 582 -19.11 -3.83 -14.07
C VAL A 582 -19.28 -2.89 -12.87
N ARG A 583 -18.16 -2.43 -12.28
CA ARG A 583 -18.17 -1.60 -11.06
C ARG A 583 -17.17 -0.45 -11.16
N LEU A 584 -17.67 0.77 -10.94
CA LEU A 584 -16.93 2.02 -10.86
C LEU A 584 -17.34 2.74 -9.58
N PHE A 585 -16.38 3.24 -8.79
CA PHE A 585 -16.60 3.81 -7.46
C PHE A 585 -17.43 2.90 -6.53
N GLY A 586 -17.21 1.59 -6.65
CA GLY A 586 -17.69 0.59 -5.70
C GLY A 586 -16.81 0.52 -4.47
N THR A 587 -17.06 -0.47 -3.62
CA THR A 587 -16.26 -0.70 -2.41
C THR A 587 -15.95 -2.18 -2.25
N ALA A 588 -14.75 -2.50 -1.75
CA ALA A 588 -14.27 -3.87 -1.55
C ALA A 588 -13.46 -4.01 -0.27
N VAL A 589 -13.60 -5.16 0.41
CA VAL A 589 -12.89 -5.53 1.63
C VAL A 589 -12.55 -7.02 1.65
N VAL A 590 -11.53 -7.41 2.42
CA VAL A 590 -11.21 -8.82 2.67
C VAL A 590 -11.90 -9.27 3.95
N ILE A 591 -12.42 -10.49 3.94
CA ILE A 591 -13.13 -11.15 5.04
C ILE A 591 -12.65 -12.58 5.24
#